data_AF-A0A5D2BZI6-F1
#
_entry.id   AF-A0A5D2BZI6-F1
#
_cell.length_a   1.000
_cell.length_b   1.000
_cell.length_c   1.000
_cell.angle_alpha   90.00
_cell.angle_beta   90.00
_cell.angle_gamma   90.00
#
_symmetry.space_group_name_H-M   'P 1'
#
loop_
_entity.id
_entity.type
_entity.pdbx_description
1 polymer ?
#
loop_
_entity_poly.entity_id
_entity_poly.type
_entity_poly.pdbx_seq_one_letter_code
_entity_poly.pdbx_strand_id
1 'polypeptide(L)'
;MALTHAIFPRVMPHVYSWINKYGKSYLSWNGVRPQLVITDPEIVKEVLRNSEKAFPKGKPTNFFEKMLDKMTATNKQNTKSISSMNSKQQNRKQKHKASGA
;
A
#
# COMPACT_ATOMS: atom_id res chain seq x y z
N MET A 1 7.72 5.10 32.40
CA MET A 1 6.64 4.94 31.40
C MET A 1 6.23 3.48 31.38
N ALA A 2 4.98 3.15 31.70
CA ALA A 2 4.52 1.75 31.65
C ALA A 2 4.41 1.30 30.17
N LEU A 3 5.00 0.14 29.83
CA LEU A 3 4.72 -0.54 28.56
C LEU A 3 3.31 -1.11 28.63
N THR A 4 2.33 -0.32 28.20
CA THR A 4 0.96 -0.78 28.02
C THR A 4 0.83 -1.45 26.66
N HIS A 5 0.19 -2.62 26.60
CA HIS A 5 -0.13 -3.32 25.34
C HIS A 5 -1.12 -2.55 24.44
N ALA A 6 -1.63 -1.42 24.91
CA ALA A 6 -2.48 -0.52 24.15
C ALA A 6 -1.63 0.33 23.17
N ILE A 7 -1.26 -0.26 22.04
CA ILE A 7 -0.57 0.43 20.95
C ILE A 7 -1.51 1.33 20.13
N PHE A 8 -2.80 1.00 20.12
CA PHE A 8 -3.79 1.63 19.25
C PHE A 8 -3.89 3.16 19.44
N PRO A 9 -3.94 3.71 20.67
CA PRO A 9 -3.93 5.16 20.88
C PRO A 9 -2.68 5.86 20.34
N ARG A 10 -1.55 5.15 20.21
CA ARG A 10 -0.29 5.71 19.71
C ARG A 10 -0.23 5.69 18.19
N VAL A 11 -0.71 4.63 17.57
CA VAL A 11 -0.70 4.46 16.10
C VAL A 11 -1.79 5.30 15.44
N MET A 12 -2.98 5.38 16.05
CA MET A 12 -4.12 6.15 15.53
C MET A 12 -4.79 6.99 16.63
N PRO A 13 -4.14 8.07 17.07
CA PRO A 13 -4.64 8.90 18.18
C PRO A 13 -5.98 9.59 17.85
N HIS A 14 -6.17 9.99 16.59
CA HIS A 14 -7.40 10.66 16.11
C HIS A 14 -8.61 9.72 16.18
N VAL A 15 -8.48 8.48 15.68
CA VAL A 15 -9.53 7.46 15.77
C VAL A 15 -9.84 7.15 17.24
N TYR A 16 -8.82 6.98 18.08
CA TYR A 16 -9.02 6.72 19.51
C TYR A 16 -9.81 7.84 20.21
N SER A 17 -9.49 9.11 19.91
CA SER A 17 -10.23 10.26 20.42
C SER A 17 -11.69 10.26 19.96
N TRP A 18 -11.96 9.95 18.70
CA TRP A 18 -13.31 9.94 18.16
C TRP A 18 -14.15 8.80 18.70
N ILE A 19 -13.58 7.61 18.87
CA ILE A 19 -14.29 6.47 19.50
C ILE A 19 -14.70 6.84 20.92
N ASN A 20 -13.80 7.48 21.68
CA ASN A 20 -14.10 7.89 23.05
C ASN A 20 -15.13 9.02 23.13
N LYS A 21 -15.22 9.87 22.11
CA LYS A 21 -16.11 11.04 22.09
C LYS A 21 -17.50 10.73 21.51
N TYR A 22 -17.57 9.98 20.42
CA TYR A 22 -18.78 9.73 19.65
C TYR A 22 -19.29 8.29 19.77
N GLY A 23 -18.47 7.39 20.32
CA GLY A 23 -18.80 5.98 20.50
C GLY A 23 -18.18 5.05 19.44
N LYS A 24 -18.55 3.77 19.52
CA LYS A 24 -18.02 2.69 18.66
C LYS A 24 -18.41 2.81 17.18
N SER A 25 -19.36 3.67 16.85
CA SER A 25 -19.72 3.99 15.47
C SER A 25 -19.83 5.49 15.32
N TYR A 26 -19.12 6.06 14.36
CA TYR A 26 -19.07 7.51 14.15
C TYR A 26 -18.95 7.87 12.68
N LEU A 27 -19.40 9.07 12.33
CA LEU A 27 -19.24 9.62 11.00
C LEU A 27 -17.97 10.49 10.94
N SER A 28 -17.12 10.25 9.95
CA SER A 28 -15.95 11.06 9.64
C SER A 28 -16.03 11.61 8.21
N TRP A 29 -15.22 12.61 7.92
CA TRP A 29 -15.15 13.22 6.60
C TRP A 29 -13.75 13.03 6.01
N ASN A 30 -13.68 12.42 4.83
CA ASN A 30 -12.47 12.34 4.02
C ASN A 30 -12.59 13.35 2.87
N GLY A 31 -12.17 14.59 3.14
CA GLY A 31 -12.47 15.73 2.28
C GLY A 31 -13.98 15.96 2.22
N VAL A 32 -14.55 15.96 1.02
CA VAL A 32 -16.00 16.11 0.78
C VAL A 32 -16.77 14.78 0.82
N ARG A 33 -16.12 13.66 1.17
CA ARG A 33 -16.78 12.36 1.24
C ARG A 33 -17.06 11.96 2.68
N PRO A 34 -18.33 11.80 3.09
CA PRO A 34 -18.64 11.26 4.40
C PRO A 34 -18.29 9.77 4.45
N GLN A 35 -17.80 9.32 5.59
CA GLN A 35 -17.41 7.93 5.86
C GLN A 35 -17.99 7.50 7.19
N LEU A 36 -18.73 6.40 7.19
CA LEU A 36 -19.17 5.76 8.43
C LEU A 36 -18.08 4.79 8.91
N VAL A 37 -17.57 5.03 10.11
CA VAL A 37 -16.60 4.14 10.76
C VAL A 37 -17.32 3.31 11.80
N ILE A 38 -17.22 1.99 11.68
CA ILE A 38 -17.81 1.01 12.60
C ILE A 38 -16.67 0.23 13.25
N THR A 39 -16.58 0.26 14.57
CA THR A 39 -15.56 -0.50 15.32
C THR A 39 -16.16 -1.65 16.14
N ASP A 40 -17.49 -1.83 16.11
CA ASP A 40 -18.14 -2.93 16.78
C ASP A 40 -17.87 -4.26 16.05
N PRO A 41 -17.22 -5.25 16.69
CA PRO A 41 -16.84 -6.49 16.03
C PRO A 41 -18.04 -7.32 15.56
N GLU A 42 -19.21 -7.21 16.20
CA GLU A 42 -20.40 -7.95 15.79
C GLU A 42 -20.93 -7.44 14.45
N ILE A 43 -21.06 -6.11 14.34
CA ILE A 43 -21.50 -5.44 13.12
C ILE A 43 -20.46 -5.58 12.01
N VAL A 44 -19.17 -5.43 12.33
CA VAL A 44 -18.08 -5.60 11.35
C VAL A 44 -18.12 -7.00 10.74
N LYS A 45 -18.35 -8.05 11.55
CA LYS A 45 -18.49 -9.42 11.03
C LYS A 45 -19.65 -9.55 10.06
N GLU A 46 -20.80 -8.95 10.37
CA GLU A 46 -21.98 -8.99 9.51
C GLU A 46 -21.73 -8.27 8.17
N VAL A 47 -21.19 -7.05 8.23
CA VAL A 47 -20.82 -6.25 7.05
C VAL A 47 -19.80 -7.00 6.18
N LEU A 48 -18.79 -7.62 6.80
CA LEU A 48 -17.77 -8.40 6.08
C LEU A 48 -18.30 -9.73 5.53
N ARG A 49 -19.29 -10.35 6.17
CA ARG A 49 -19.97 -11.54 5.65
C ARG A 49 -20.62 -11.24 4.31
N ASN A 50 -21.08 -10.00 4.12
CA ASN A 50 -21.56 -9.44 2.84
C ASN A 50 -22.49 -10.38 2.07
N SER A 51 -23.40 -11.08 2.77
CA SER A 51 -24.26 -12.11 2.18
C SER A 51 -25.18 -11.55 1.10
N GLU A 52 -25.55 -10.28 1.19
CA GLU A 52 -26.51 -9.62 0.31
C GLU A 52 -25.84 -8.70 -0.73
N LYS A 53 -24.50 -8.69 -0.81
CA LYS A 53 -23.72 -7.74 -1.64
C LYS A 53 -24.04 -6.27 -1.40
N ALA A 54 -24.69 -5.94 -0.27
CA ALA A 54 -25.09 -4.59 0.09
C ALA A 54 -23.90 -3.64 0.28
N PHE A 55 -22.71 -4.17 0.57
CA PHE A 55 -21.48 -3.41 0.77
C PHE A 55 -20.52 -3.62 -0.40
N PRO A 56 -20.58 -2.80 -1.47
CA PRO A 56 -19.62 -2.87 -2.55
C PRO A 56 -18.23 -2.50 -2.03
N LYS A 57 -17.23 -3.34 -2.30
CA LYS A 57 -15.83 -3.03 -1.95
C LYS A 57 -15.40 -1.80 -2.76
N GLY A 58 -14.95 -0.75 -2.07
CA GLY A 58 -14.48 0.46 -2.73
C GLY A 58 -13.35 0.13 -3.71
N LYS A 59 -13.40 0.72 -4.91
CA LYS A 59 -12.27 0.66 -5.83
C LYS A 59 -11.10 1.41 -5.17
N PRO A 60 -9.87 0.87 -5.20
CA PRO A 60 -8.72 1.61 -4.72
C PRO A 60 -8.67 2.96 -5.45
N THR A 61 -8.51 4.04 -4.70
CA THR A 61 -8.43 5.37 -5.30
C THR A 61 -7.30 5.40 -6.31
N ASN A 62 -7.52 5.99 -7.50
CA ASN A 62 -6.57 6.11 -8.60
C ASN A 62 -5.16 6.60 -8.17
N PHE A 63 -5.07 7.30 -7.04
CA PHE A 63 -3.80 7.69 -6.41
C PHE A 63 -2.93 6.50 -5.99
N PHE A 64 -3.50 5.49 -5.32
CA PHE A 64 -2.76 4.30 -4.89
C PHE A 64 -2.31 3.45 -6.07
N GLU A 65 -3.17 3.28 -7.09
CA GLU A 65 -2.80 2.59 -8.33
C GLU A 65 -1.64 3.30 -9.04
N LYS A 66 -1.73 4.63 -9.18
CA LYS A 66 -0.66 5.44 -9.77
C LYS A 66 0.62 5.42 -8.95
N MET A 67 0.53 5.30 -7.63
CA MET A 67 1.69 5.18 -6.75
C MET A 67 2.37 3.81 -6.91
N LEU A 68 1.60 2.72 -6.96
CA LEU A 68 2.11 1.37 -7.17
C LEU A 68 2.78 1.19 -8.54
N ASP A 69 2.19 1.77 -9.58
CA ASP A 69 2.77 1.78 -10.92
C ASP A 69 4.15 2.47 -10.93
N LYS A 70 4.26 3.63 -10.26
CA LYS A 70 5.56 4.33 -10.12
C LYS A 70 6.59 3.52 -9.34
N MET A 71 6.21 2.84 -8.25
CA MET A 71 7.14 2.03 -7.46
C MET A 71 7.64 0.79 -8.22
N THR A 72 6.80 0.19 -9.06
CA THR A 72 7.16 -1.00 -9.86
C THR A 72 7.93 -0.63 -11.14
N ALA A 73 7.66 0.54 -11.73
CA ALA A 73 8.32 1.02 -12.95
C ALA A 73 9.82 1.34 -12.74
N THR A 74 10.24 1.78 -11.55
CA THR A 74 11.65 2.11 -11.25
C THR A 74 12.58 0.88 -11.31
N ASN A 75 12.07 -0.35 -11.13
CA ASN A 75 12.89 -1.56 -11.25
C ASN A 75 13.27 -1.88 -12.72
N LYS A 76 12.44 -1.48 -13.69
CA LYS A 76 12.63 -1.85 -15.11
C LYS A 76 13.73 -1.08 -15.85
N GLN A 77 14.07 0.13 -15.40
CA GLN A 77 15.15 0.93 -16.01
C GLN A 77 16.54 0.43 -15.58
N ASN A 78 16.66 -0.07 -14.35
CA ASN A 78 17.93 -0.59 -13.84
C ASN A 78 18.33 -1.92 -14.52
N THR A 79 17.35 -2.78 -14.83
CA THR A 79 17.61 -4.08 -15.50
C THR A 79 18.05 -3.97 -16.95
N LYS A 80 17.56 -2.97 -17.71
CA LYS A 80 18.01 -2.69 -19.08
C LYS A 80 19.44 -2.15 -19.14
N SER A 81 19.82 -1.32 -18.17
CA SER A 81 21.19 -0.81 -18.07
C SER A 81 22.17 -1.92 -17.73
N ILE A 82 21.83 -2.80 -16.78
CA ILE A 82 22.67 -3.95 -16.38
C ILE A 82 22.83 -4.96 -17.54
N SER A 83 21.77 -5.27 -18.28
CA SER A 83 21.86 -6.18 -19.43
C SER A 83 22.69 -5.60 -20.59
N SER A 84 22.58 -4.29 -20.85
CA SER A 84 23.38 -3.60 -21.87
C SER A 84 24.85 -3.44 -21.50
N MET A 85 25.17 -3.38 -20.19
CA MET A 85 26.55 -3.34 -19.69
C MET A 85 27.22 -4.71 -19.78
N ASN A 86 26.50 -5.79 -19.46
CA ASN A 86 27.05 -7.15 -19.54
C ASN A 86 27.34 -7.57 -20.98
N SER A 87 26.45 -7.25 -21.94
CA SER A 87 26.69 -7.56 -23.36
C SER A 87 27.87 -6.79 -23.95
N LYS A 88 28.07 -5.52 -23.55
CA LYS A 88 29.26 -4.74 -23.93
C LYS A 88 30.57 -5.31 -23.37
N GLN A 89 30.56 -5.79 -22.13
CA GLN A 89 31.74 -6.41 -21.52
C GLN A 89 32.09 -7.75 -22.18
N GLN A 90 31.08 -8.57 -22.51
CA GLN A 90 31.29 -9.84 -23.22
C GLN A 90 31.86 -9.62 -24.63
N ASN A 91 31.35 -8.63 -25.39
CA ASN A 91 31.88 -8.31 -26.72
C ASN A 91 33.30 -7.77 -26.68
N ARG A 92 33.69 -6.98 -25.66
CA ARG A 92 35.09 -6.54 -25.49
C ARG A 92 36.04 -7.71 -25.22
N LYS A 93 35.64 -8.68 -24.39
CA LYS A 93 36.44 -9.88 -24.10
C LYS A 93 36.65 -10.77 -25.34
N GLN A 94 35.67 -10.85 -26.23
CA GLN A 94 35.79 -11.60 -27.49
C GLN A 94 36.71 -10.89 -28.50
N LYS A 95 36.66 -9.55 -28.57
CA LYS A 95 37.52 -8.76 -29.47
C LYS A 95 39.01 -8.86 -29.13
N HIS A 96 39.36 -8.92 -27.84
CA HIS A 96 40.76 -9.11 -27.42
C HIS A 96 41.30 -10.53 -27.71
N LYS A 97 40.43 -11.56 -27.77
CA LYS A 97 40.85 -12.93 -28.15
C LYS A 97 41.11 -13.10 -29.65
N ALA A 98 40.50 -12.27 -30.50
CA ALA A 98 40.64 -12.35 -31.97
C ALA A 98 41.81 -11.50 -32.53
N SER A 99 42.51 -10.73 -31.69
CA SER A 99 43.61 -9.84 -32.10
C SER A 99 45.00 -10.37 -31.71
N GLY A 100 45.08 -11.59 -31.17
CA GLY A 100 46.31 -12.22 -30.69
C GLY A 100 46.67 -13.52 -31.44
N ALA A 101 46.32 -13.61 -32.71
CA ALA A 101 46.78 -14.64 -33.65
C ALA A 101 47.48 -13.96 -34.82
#